data_AF-A0A661T8E5-F1
#
_entry.id   AF-A0A661T8E5-F1
#
_cell.length_a   1.000
_cell.length_b   1.000
_cell.length_c   1.000
_cell.angle_alpha   90.00
_cell.angle_beta   90.00
_cell.angle_gamma   90.00
#
_symmetry.space_group_name_H-M   'P 1'
#
loop_
_entity.id
_entity.type
_entity.pdbx_description
1 polymer ?
#
loop_
_entity_poly.entity_id
_entity_poly.type
_entity_poly.pdbx_seq_one_letter_code
_entity_poly.pdbx_strand_id
1 'polypeptide(L)'
;MNEKGVDTQIKYWNFLLSPMLDYYDSEDTEIRLLPFLSILNDRNKNEKGNKRILSFLQKLQPEFKTHGPDYYTHFLQDMKADILRNIEIELKNIDFTKIQIFGISAKYNQWIPGILVAESLKKIAPHVQVLVGGFGNANVAKEAMQICKHFDMATWGEGEYPLWQLYKEVEKSSPNYSFIPRFMYRRNGELIKSLTNKSEYLDFDNYLFPDYTDFINNYPHPEDMEQVNIPINTIRSCNWSK
;
A
#
# COMPACT_ATOMS: atom_id res chain seq x y z
N MET A 1 -13.54 8.55 8.63
CA MET A 1 -14.58 7.84 7.85
C MET A 1 -15.63 7.22 8.78
N ASN A 2 -15.22 6.47 9.80
CA ASN A 2 -16.13 5.93 10.83
C ASN A 2 -17.03 6.99 11.49
N GLU A 3 -16.49 8.15 11.88
CA GLU A 3 -17.26 9.28 12.43
C GLU A 3 -18.35 9.83 11.49
N LYS A 4 -18.23 9.54 10.19
CA LYS A 4 -19.21 9.91 9.15
C LYS A 4 -20.17 8.76 8.81
N GLY A 5 -20.19 7.69 9.62
CA GLY A 5 -21.05 6.52 9.45
C GLY A 5 -20.59 5.53 8.38
N VAL A 6 -19.34 5.64 7.91
CA VAL A 6 -18.79 4.72 6.89
C VAL A 6 -18.03 3.61 7.59
N ASP A 7 -18.52 2.38 7.47
CA ASP A 7 -17.83 1.19 8.00
C ASP A 7 -16.46 1.04 7.33
N THR A 8 -15.40 1.09 8.13
CA THR A 8 -14.01 1.03 7.68
C THR A 8 -13.24 0.09 8.58
N GLN A 9 -12.46 -0.80 7.96
CA GLN A 9 -11.55 -1.70 8.65
C GLN A 9 -10.12 -1.46 8.16
N ILE A 10 -9.17 -1.47 9.09
CA ILE A 10 -7.74 -1.33 8.81
C ILE A 10 -7.09 -2.68 8.99
N LYS A 11 -6.19 -3.02 8.06
CA LYS A 11 -5.39 -4.25 8.10
C LYS A 11 -3.92 -3.89 7.94
N TYR A 12 -3.10 -4.22 8.94
CA TYR A 12 -1.66 -3.96 8.95
C TYR A 12 -0.89 -5.05 8.21
N TRP A 13 -0.94 -4.99 6.88
CA TRP A 13 -0.22 -5.91 6.00
C TRP A 13 1.29 -5.94 6.26
N ASN A 14 1.87 -4.85 6.74
CA ASN A 14 3.29 -4.78 7.09
C ASN A 14 3.66 -5.71 8.26
N PHE A 15 2.76 -5.99 9.21
CA PHE A 15 3.06 -6.97 10.27
C PHE A 15 3.06 -8.41 9.75
N LEU A 16 2.28 -8.68 8.69
CA LEU A 16 2.10 -10.01 8.11
C LEU A 16 3.12 -10.30 6.98
N LEU A 17 3.56 -9.26 6.30
CA LEU A 17 4.44 -9.31 5.13
C LEU A 17 5.79 -8.68 5.44
N SER A 18 6.42 -9.15 6.52
CA SER A 18 7.75 -8.71 6.96
C SER A 18 8.83 -9.80 6.87
N PRO A 19 8.99 -10.49 5.72
CA PRO A 19 9.92 -11.62 5.59
C PRO A 19 11.39 -11.25 5.80
N MET A 20 11.74 -9.96 5.67
CA MET A 20 13.12 -9.48 5.78
C MET A 20 13.52 -9.04 7.20
N LEU A 21 12.60 -9.01 8.17
CA LEU A 21 12.90 -8.56 9.54
C LEU A 21 13.99 -9.41 10.19
N ASP A 22 13.88 -10.74 10.07
CA ASP A 22 14.84 -11.67 10.69
C ASP A 22 16.16 -11.77 9.93
N TYR A 23 16.19 -11.35 8.66
CA TYR A 23 17.36 -11.46 7.79
C TYR A 23 18.33 -10.29 7.94
N TYR A 24 17.81 -9.08 8.13
CA TYR A 24 18.65 -7.90 8.25
C TYR A 24 17.94 -6.85 9.10
N ASP A 25 18.51 -6.61 10.29
CA ASP A 25 18.04 -5.58 11.20
C ASP A 25 18.40 -4.19 10.66
N SER A 26 17.51 -3.68 9.81
CA SER A 26 17.63 -2.35 9.23
C SER A 26 16.27 -1.70 9.06
N GLU A 27 16.25 -0.42 9.38
CA GLU A 27 15.14 0.48 9.08
C GLU A 27 15.02 0.80 7.57
N ASP A 28 15.97 0.35 6.74
CA ASP A 28 15.94 0.61 5.31
C ASP A 28 14.80 -0.16 4.62
N THR A 29 13.75 0.59 4.32
CA THR A 29 12.56 0.09 3.62
C THR A 29 12.87 -0.50 2.25
N GLU A 30 13.95 -0.09 1.57
CA GLU A 30 14.31 -0.62 0.25
C GLU A 30 14.77 -2.07 0.32
N ILE A 31 15.50 -2.43 1.38
CA ILE A 31 15.95 -3.82 1.61
C ILE A 31 14.75 -4.72 1.84
N ARG A 32 13.77 -4.25 2.61
CA ARG A 32 12.55 -5.00 2.92
C ARG A 32 11.70 -5.27 1.67
N LEU A 33 11.88 -4.48 0.61
CA LEU A 33 11.15 -4.64 -0.65
C LEU A 33 11.78 -5.67 -1.61
N LEU A 34 13.01 -6.12 -1.37
CA LEU A 34 13.72 -7.01 -2.30
C LEU A 34 12.94 -8.28 -2.68
N PRO A 35 12.29 -9.01 -1.75
CA PRO A 35 11.51 -10.18 -2.13
C PRO A 35 10.32 -9.83 -3.02
N PHE A 36 9.62 -8.72 -2.74
CA PHE A 36 8.50 -8.24 -3.57
C PHE A 36 8.96 -7.86 -4.98
N LEU A 37 10.08 -7.15 -5.08
CA LEU A 37 10.69 -6.81 -6.37
C LEU A 37 11.13 -8.07 -7.13
N SER A 38 11.58 -9.12 -6.44
CA SER A 38 11.90 -10.39 -7.07
C SER A 38 10.66 -11.08 -7.64
N ILE A 39 9.53 -11.08 -6.92
CA ILE A 39 8.24 -11.59 -7.45
C ILE A 39 7.84 -10.80 -8.71
N LEU A 40 7.98 -9.48 -8.70
CA LEU A 40 7.67 -8.64 -9.85
C LEU A 40 8.64 -8.89 -11.02
N ASN A 41 9.92 -9.15 -10.75
CA ASN A 41 10.88 -9.53 -11.76
C ASN A 41 10.51 -10.87 -12.41
N ASP A 42 10.14 -11.88 -11.62
CA ASP A 42 9.71 -13.18 -12.12
C ASP A 42 8.53 -13.04 -13.09
N ARG A 43 7.51 -12.24 -12.71
CA ARG A 43 6.33 -11.95 -13.55
C ARG A 43 6.68 -11.29 -14.87
N ASN A 44 7.71 -10.45 -14.89
CA ASN A 44 8.17 -9.72 -16.06
C ASN A 44 9.33 -10.41 -16.79
N LYS A 45 9.68 -11.66 -16.41
CA LYS A 45 10.82 -12.42 -16.95
C LYS A 45 12.16 -11.64 -16.86
N ASN A 46 12.32 -10.83 -15.81
CA ASN A 46 13.49 -9.99 -15.60
C ASN A 46 14.57 -10.70 -14.78
N GLU A 47 15.26 -11.66 -15.40
CA GLU A 47 16.33 -12.41 -14.75
C GLU A 47 17.49 -11.52 -14.26
N LYS A 48 17.80 -10.45 -14.99
CA LYS A 48 18.85 -9.49 -14.62
C LYS A 48 18.51 -8.78 -13.31
N GLY A 49 17.23 -8.45 -13.09
CA GLY A 49 16.73 -7.89 -11.84
C GLY A 49 16.98 -8.84 -10.66
N ASN A 50 16.64 -10.12 -10.82
CA ASN A 50 16.88 -11.13 -9.79
C ASN A 50 18.36 -11.34 -9.49
N LYS A 51 19.22 -11.38 -10.52
CA LYS A 51 20.68 -11.47 -10.32
C LYS A 51 21.21 -10.30 -9.48
N ARG A 52 20.72 -9.08 -9.73
CA ARG A 52 21.08 -7.89 -8.93
C ARG A 52 20.62 -8.00 -7.49
N ILE A 53 19.38 -8.47 -7.25
CA ILE A 53 18.85 -8.70 -5.90
C ILE A 53 19.73 -9.72 -5.16
N LEU A 54 20.06 -10.84 -5.78
CA LEU A 54 20.94 -11.85 -5.17
C LEU A 54 22.32 -11.30 -4.83
N SER A 55 22.95 -10.55 -5.75
CA SER A 55 24.23 -9.89 -5.46
C SER A 55 24.14 -8.88 -4.32
N PHE A 56 23.00 -8.20 -4.18
CA PHE A 56 22.77 -7.25 -3.10
C PHE A 56 22.56 -7.96 -1.75
N LEU A 57 21.77 -9.03 -1.70
CA LEU A 57 21.61 -9.88 -0.50
C LEU A 57 22.97 -10.44 -0.02
N GLN A 58 23.81 -10.89 -0.96
CA GLN A 58 25.18 -11.35 -0.66
C GLN A 58 26.09 -10.25 -0.11
N LYS A 59 25.85 -8.98 -0.47
CA LYS A 59 26.60 -7.85 0.05
C LYS A 59 26.13 -7.46 1.46
N LEU A 60 24.83 -7.59 1.74
CA LEU A 60 24.24 -7.26 3.03
C LEU A 60 24.67 -8.25 4.12
N GLN A 61 24.73 -9.54 3.80
CA GLN A 61 25.05 -10.61 4.76
C GLN A 61 26.03 -11.60 4.12
N PRO A 62 27.30 -11.22 3.86
CA PRO A 62 28.29 -12.06 3.19
C PRO A 62 28.66 -13.35 3.94
N GLU A 63 28.43 -13.41 5.25
CA GLU A 63 28.70 -14.55 6.13
C GLU A 63 27.98 -15.84 5.68
N PHE A 64 26.77 -15.71 5.12
CA PHE A 64 25.99 -16.86 4.67
C PHE A 64 26.54 -17.51 3.40
N LYS A 65 27.55 -16.94 2.72
CA LYS A 65 28.25 -17.63 1.61
C LYS A 65 28.86 -18.96 2.02
N THR A 66 29.19 -19.11 3.30
CA THR A 66 29.71 -20.36 3.88
C THR A 66 28.68 -21.48 3.91
N HIS A 67 27.38 -21.17 3.81
CA HIS A 67 26.28 -22.13 3.88
C HIS A 67 26.00 -22.83 2.54
N GLY A 68 26.72 -22.45 1.48
CA GLY A 68 26.64 -23.06 0.16
C GLY A 68 26.34 -22.03 -0.95
N PRO A 69 26.65 -22.38 -2.22
CA PRO A 69 26.51 -21.45 -3.35
C PRO A 69 25.05 -21.03 -3.61
N ASP A 70 24.08 -21.87 -3.23
CA ASP A 70 22.66 -21.66 -3.52
C ASP A 70 21.85 -21.07 -2.35
N TYR A 71 22.49 -20.76 -1.22
CA TYR A 71 21.80 -20.27 -0.01
C TYR A 71 20.87 -19.08 -0.30
N TYR A 72 21.40 -18.00 -0.87
CA TYR A 72 20.62 -16.78 -1.13
C TYR A 72 19.50 -17.00 -2.15
N THR A 73 19.67 -17.95 -3.06
CA THR A 73 18.64 -18.32 -4.02
C THR A 73 17.49 -19.02 -3.29
N HIS A 74 17.77 -20.02 -2.46
CA HIS A 74 16.75 -20.71 -1.67
C HIS A 74 16.06 -19.76 -0.69
N PHE A 75 16.84 -18.98 0.06
CA PHE A 75 16.32 -17.93 0.95
C PHE A 75 15.33 -17.02 0.23
N LEU A 76 15.71 -16.48 -0.93
CA LEU A 76 14.82 -15.60 -1.69
C LEU A 76 13.58 -16.35 -2.20
N GLN A 77 13.68 -17.63 -2.58
CA GLN A 77 12.51 -18.41 -2.98
C GLN A 77 11.54 -18.65 -1.82
N ASP A 78 12.05 -18.97 -0.64
CA ASP A 78 11.25 -19.21 0.56
C ASP A 78 10.49 -17.94 0.95
N MET A 79 11.19 -16.79 0.99
CA MET A 79 10.56 -15.49 1.28
C MET A 79 9.46 -15.12 0.27
N LYS A 80 9.67 -15.42 -1.01
CA LYS A 80 8.64 -15.20 -2.03
C LYS A 80 7.43 -16.10 -1.83
N ALA A 81 7.66 -17.38 -1.52
CA ALA A 81 6.60 -18.33 -1.26
C ALA A 81 5.76 -17.91 -0.04
N ASP A 82 6.42 -17.47 1.04
CA ASP A 82 5.74 -16.99 2.25
C ASP A 82 4.93 -15.73 2.01
N ILE A 83 5.44 -14.74 1.27
CA ILE A 83 4.67 -13.54 0.88
C ILE A 83 3.39 -13.94 0.16
N LEU A 84 3.50 -14.77 -0.88
CA LEU A 84 2.35 -15.14 -1.70
C LEU A 84 1.33 -15.95 -0.90
N ARG A 85 1.80 -16.89 -0.07
CA ARG A 85 0.97 -17.71 0.81
C ARG A 85 0.23 -16.84 1.83
N ASN A 86 0.91 -15.93 2.51
CA ASN A 86 0.29 -15.05 3.50
C ASN A 86 -0.75 -14.12 2.85
N ILE A 87 -0.46 -13.57 1.66
CA ILE A 87 -1.46 -12.78 0.90
C ILE A 87 -2.72 -13.61 0.62
N GLU A 88 -2.55 -14.84 0.15
CA GLU A 88 -3.68 -15.71 -0.18
C GLU A 88 -4.51 -16.08 1.05
N ILE A 89 -3.86 -16.47 2.16
CA ILE A 89 -4.52 -16.83 3.42
C ILE A 89 -5.33 -15.65 3.94
N GLU A 90 -4.72 -14.47 4.00
CA GLU A 90 -5.37 -13.28 4.57
C GLU A 90 -6.56 -12.82 3.73
N LEU A 91 -6.43 -12.80 2.40
CA LEU A 91 -7.55 -12.44 1.53
C LEU A 91 -8.70 -13.44 1.62
N LYS A 92 -8.43 -14.74 1.75
CA LYS A 92 -9.47 -15.76 1.90
C LYS A 92 -10.32 -15.59 3.17
N ASN A 93 -9.76 -14.96 4.21
CA ASN A 93 -10.44 -14.74 5.48
C ASN A 93 -11.31 -13.47 5.52
N ILE A 94 -11.32 -12.68 4.44
CA ILE A 94 -12.09 -11.42 4.36
C ILE A 94 -13.40 -11.65 3.59
N ASP A 95 -14.52 -11.24 4.19
CA ASP A 95 -15.82 -11.20 3.51
C ASP A 95 -15.91 -9.98 2.58
N PHE A 96 -15.64 -10.19 1.29
CA PHE A 96 -15.72 -9.15 0.27
C PHE A 96 -17.15 -8.85 -0.22
N THR A 97 -18.19 -9.52 0.27
CA THR A 97 -19.57 -9.26 -0.19
C THR A 97 -20.06 -7.87 0.20
N LYS A 98 -19.50 -7.30 1.27
CA LYS A 98 -19.86 -5.96 1.79
C LYS A 98 -18.82 -4.88 1.48
N ILE A 99 -17.69 -5.26 0.89
CA ILE A 99 -16.58 -4.34 0.62
C ILE A 99 -16.74 -3.80 -0.80
N GLN A 100 -16.86 -2.49 -0.93
CA GLN A 100 -16.93 -1.83 -2.23
C GLN A 100 -15.56 -1.30 -2.68
N ILE A 101 -14.75 -0.85 -1.72
CA ILE A 101 -13.42 -0.26 -1.96
C ILE A 101 -12.39 -0.91 -1.04
N PHE A 102 -11.27 -1.34 -1.61
CA PHE A 102 -10.08 -1.79 -0.91
C PHE A 102 -8.98 -0.72 -1.05
N GLY A 103 -8.64 -0.07 0.05
CA GLY A 103 -7.66 1.00 0.10
C GLY A 103 -6.23 0.49 0.29
N ILE A 104 -5.27 1.02 -0.48
CA ILE A 104 -3.84 0.75 -0.37
C ILE A 104 -3.10 2.08 -0.18
N SER A 105 -2.34 2.19 0.89
CA SER A 105 -1.42 3.31 1.07
C SER A 105 -0.19 3.15 0.17
N ALA A 106 0.26 4.25 -0.42
CA ALA A 106 1.49 4.36 -1.19
C ALA A 106 2.65 4.96 -0.38
N LYS A 107 2.40 5.36 0.88
CA LYS A 107 3.45 5.88 1.77
C LYS A 107 4.54 4.83 1.95
N TYR A 108 5.79 5.28 2.04
CA TYR A 108 6.96 4.42 2.22
C TYR A 108 7.00 3.23 1.25
N ASN A 109 6.69 3.48 -0.03
CA ASN A 109 6.68 2.47 -1.10
C ASN A 109 5.73 1.28 -0.90
N GLN A 110 4.75 1.38 0.02
CA GLN A 110 3.74 0.34 0.27
C GLN A 110 2.87 0.02 -0.96
N TRP A 111 2.87 0.89 -1.98
CA TRP A 111 2.23 0.59 -3.26
C TRP A 111 2.86 -0.63 -3.96
N ILE A 112 4.15 -0.93 -3.76
CA ILE A 112 4.87 -2.06 -4.36
C ILE A 112 4.33 -3.41 -3.86
N PRO A 113 4.33 -3.72 -2.54
CA PRO A 113 3.64 -4.90 -2.03
C PRO A 113 2.13 -4.84 -2.34
N GLY A 114 1.55 -3.63 -2.35
CA GLY A 114 0.18 -3.38 -2.78
C GLY A 114 -0.15 -3.88 -4.19
N ILE A 115 0.80 -3.93 -5.13
CA ILE A 115 0.59 -4.53 -6.46
C ILE A 115 0.22 -6.02 -6.33
N LEU A 116 0.95 -6.75 -5.47
CA LEU A 116 0.73 -8.19 -5.29
C LEU A 116 -0.62 -8.45 -4.61
N VAL A 117 -0.95 -7.64 -3.60
CA VAL A 117 -2.24 -7.71 -2.89
C VAL A 117 -3.39 -7.39 -3.83
N ALA A 118 -3.32 -6.30 -4.60
CA ALA A 118 -4.36 -5.91 -5.53
C ALA A 118 -4.60 -6.95 -6.64
N GLU A 119 -3.53 -7.52 -7.20
CA GLU A 119 -3.68 -8.60 -8.18
C GLU A 119 -4.38 -9.82 -7.57
N SER A 120 -3.97 -10.24 -6.36
CA SER A 120 -4.54 -11.41 -5.69
C SER A 120 -5.99 -11.17 -5.30
N LEU A 121 -6.31 -9.97 -4.81
CA LEU A 121 -7.67 -9.53 -4.53
C LEU A 121 -8.54 -9.62 -5.78
N LYS A 122 -8.07 -9.11 -6.92
CA LYS A 122 -8.85 -9.12 -8.17
C LYS A 122 -9.16 -10.51 -8.71
N LYS A 123 -8.42 -11.55 -8.30
CA LYS A 123 -8.73 -12.95 -8.62
C LYS A 123 -9.90 -13.49 -7.79
N ILE A 124 -10.08 -12.99 -6.57
CA ILE A 124 -11.07 -13.47 -5.59
C ILE A 124 -12.35 -12.62 -5.61
N ALA A 125 -12.17 -11.30 -5.68
CA ALA A 125 -13.23 -10.31 -5.57
C ALA A 125 -13.07 -9.22 -6.66
N PRO A 126 -13.30 -9.57 -7.94
CA PRO A 126 -13.08 -8.64 -9.06
C PRO A 126 -13.99 -7.40 -9.02
N HIS A 127 -15.13 -7.48 -8.32
CA HIS A 127 -16.08 -6.37 -8.13
C HIS A 127 -15.54 -5.27 -7.21
N VAL A 128 -14.71 -5.63 -6.23
CA VAL A 128 -14.13 -4.69 -5.26
C VAL A 128 -13.19 -3.73 -5.98
N GLN A 129 -13.40 -2.43 -5.81
CA GLN A 129 -12.53 -1.44 -6.42
C GLN A 129 -11.26 -1.22 -5.59
N VAL A 130 -10.10 -1.18 -6.22
CA VAL A 130 -8.82 -0.92 -5.55
C VAL A 130 -8.45 0.55 -5.71
N LEU A 131 -8.37 1.24 -4.57
CA LEU A 131 -7.93 2.63 -4.48
C LEU A 131 -6.51 2.68 -3.89
N VAL A 132 -5.58 3.30 -4.61
CA VAL A 132 -4.22 3.55 -4.09
C VAL A 132 -4.02 5.05 -3.78
N GLY A 133 -3.58 5.39 -2.58
CA GLY A 133 -3.49 6.78 -2.11
C GLY A 133 -2.23 7.10 -1.34
N GLY A 134 -1.90 8.39 -1.17
CA GLY A 134 -0.72 8.83 -0.42
C GLY A 134 0.47 9.30 -1.28
N PHE A 135 0.26 9.37 -2.61
CA PHE A 135 1.21 9.98 -3.54
C PHE A 135 1.31 11.50 -3.34
N GLY A 136 2.48 12.06 -3.65
CA GLY A 136 2.69 13.52 -3.59
C GLY A 136 1.98 14.29 -4.71
N ASN A 137 1.82 13.71 -5.89
CA ASN A 137 1.20 14.38 -7.03
C ASN A 137 0.55 13.39 -8.03
N ALA A 138 -0.21 13.96 -8.98
CA ALA A 138 -0.97 13.22 -9.98
C ALA A 138 -0.11 12.39 -10.95
N ASN A 139 1.11 12.82 -11.28
CA ASN A 139 1.97 12.11 -12.23
C ASN A 139 2.46 10.80 -11.62
N VAL A 140 2.92 10.85 -10.37
CA VAL A 140 3.35 9.65 -9.63
C VAL A 140 2.19 8.66 -9.45
N ALA A 141 0.99 9.18 -9.11
CA ALA A 141 -0.21 8.35 -9.03
C ALA A 141 -0.54 7.68 -10.37
N LYS A 142 -0.44 8.42 -11.48
CA LYS A 142 -0.67 7.91 -12.83
C LYS A 142 0.33 6.81 -13.19
N GLU A 143 1.62 7.00 -12.92
CA GLU A 143 2.66 6.01 -13.20
C GLU A 143 2.40 4.71 -12.42
N ALA A 144 2.05 4.80 -11.14
CA ALA A 144 1.68 3.63 -10.34
C ALA A 144 0.47 2.88 -10.93
N MET A 145 -0.57 3.60 -11.38
CA MET A 145 -1.73 2.99 -12.04
C MET A 145 -1.40 2.43 -13.44
N GLN A 146 -0.39 2.95 -14.13
CA GLN A 146 0.08 2.39 -15.40
C GLN A 146 0.87 1.09 -15.18
N ILE A 147 1.70 1.04 -14.15
CA ILE A 147 2.45 -0.16 -13.75
C ILE A 147 1.49 -1.26 -13.29
N CYS A 148 0.48 -0.91 -12.49
CA CYS A 148 -0.47 -1.87 -11.94
C CYS A 148 -1.88 -1.63 -12.50
N LYS A 149 -2.28 -2.48 -13.45
CA LYS A 149 -3.64 -2.48 -14.02
C LYS A 149 -4.73 -2.82 -13.00
N HIS A 150 -4.37 -3.42 -11.87
CA HIS A 150 -5.30 -3.81 -10.80
C HIS A 150 -5.62 -2.67 -9.84
N PHE A 151 -4.95 -1.52 -9.97
CA PHE A 151 -5.40 -0.29 -9.34
C PHE A 151 -6.47 0.36 -10.21
N ASP A 152 -7.69 0.41 -9.69
CA ASP A 152 -8.85 0.99 -10.37
C ASP A 152 -8.90 2.49 -10.17
N MET A 153 -8.47 2.97 -9.01
CA MET A 153 -8.53 4.37 -8.61
C MET A 153 -7.25 4.80 -7.91
N ALA A 154 -6.91 6.09 -8.00
CA ALA A 154 -5.83 6.67 -7.24
C ALA A 154 -6.14 8.08 -6.73
N THR A 155 -5.54 8.45 -5.61
CA THR A 155 -5.57 9.80 -5.06
C THR A 155 -4.19 10.28 -4.65
N TRP A 156 -4.00 11.61 -4.61
CA TRP A 156 -2.75 12.24 -4.20
C TRP A 156 -3.01 13.44 -3.28
N GLY A 157 -1.98 13.84 -2.54
CA GLY A 157 -2.11 14.84 -1.49
C GLY A 157 -2.95 14.33 -0.31
N GLU A 158 -3.73 15.23 0.30
CA GLU A 158 -4.64 14.90 1.41
C GLU A 158 -5.83 14.09 0.91
N GLY A 159 -6.15 13.00 1.61
CA GLY A 159 -7.11 11.99 1.18
C GLY A 159 -8.47 12.09 1.86
N GLU A 160 -8.58 12.79 2.99
CA GLU A 160 -9.77 12.79 3.86
C GLU A 160 -11.04 13.23 3.09
N TYR A 161 -11.01 14.40 2.47
CA TYR A 161 -12.14 14.91 1.67
C TYR A 161 -12.34 14.16 0.35
N PRO A 162 -11.30 13.86 -0.46
CA PRO A 162 -11.46 13.02 -1.63
C PRO A 162 -12.12 11.66 -1.33
N LEU A 163 -11.71 10.97 -0.26
CA LEU A 163 -12.28 9.70 0.17
C LEU A 163 -13.74 9.84 0.58
N TRP A 164 -14.07 10.91 1.30
CA TRP A 164 -15.44 11.22 1.67
C TRP A 164 -16.34 11.47 0.44
N GLN A 165 -15.85 12.24 -0.54
CA GLN A 165 -16.60 12.46 -1.78
C GLN A 165 -16.72 11.19 -2.61
N LEU A 166 -15.66 10.38 -2.69
CA LEU A 166 -15.70 9.07 -3.34
C LEU A 166 -16.78 8.19 -2.75
N TYR A 167 -16.84 8.06 -1.43
CA TYR A 167 -17.88 7.30 -0.75
C TYR A 167 -19.28 7.74 -1.16
N LYS A 168 -19.56 9.06 -1.18
CA LYS A 168 -20.86 9.57 -1.63
C LYS A 168 -21.18 9.25 -3.08
N GLU A 169 -20.18 9.19 -3.96
CA GLU A 169 -20.40 8.87 -5.38
C GLU A 169 -20.64 7.38 -5.58
N VAL A 170 -19.95 6.52 -4.83
CA VAL A 170 -20.04 5.05 -4.95
C VAL A 170 -21.42 4.53 -4.55
N GLU A 171 -22.09 5.18 -3.60
CA GLU A 171 -23.46 4.85 -3.18
C GLU A 171 -24.54 5.22 -4.22
N LYS A 172 -24.19 5.97 -5.28
CA LYS A 172 -25.16 6.40 -6.30
C LYS A 172 -25.34 5.32 -7.37
N SER A 173 -26.55 5.23 -7.91
CA SER A 173 -26.83 4.41 -9.09
C SER A 173 -26.05 4.82 -10.35
N SER A 174 -25.61 6.08 -10.41
CA SER A 174 -24.77 6.62 -11.47
C SER A 174 -23.64 7.49 -10.88
N PRO A 175 -22.52 6.89 -10.45
CA PRO A 175 -21.40 7.61 -9.86
C PRO A 175 -20.77 8.61 -10.83
N ASN A 176 -20.41 9.80 -10.34
CA ASN A 176 -19.65 10.80 -11.11
C ASN A 176 -18.35 11.19 -10.41
N TYR A 177 -17.26 10.51 -10.78
CA TYR A 177 -15.94 10.74 -10.20
C TYR A 177 -15.21 11.99 -10.74
N SER A 178 -15.77 12.66 -11.76
CA SER A 178 -15.11 13.78 -12.45
C SER A 178 -14.85 14.99 -11.53
N PHE A 179 -15.59 15.11 -10.43
CA PHE A 179 -15.49 16.23 -9.50
C PHE A 179 -14.89 15.87 -8.15
N ILE A 180 -14.43 14.62 -7.96
CA ILE A 180 -13.68 14.24 -6.75
C ILE A 180 -12.30 14.91 -6.83
N PRO A 181 -11.89 15.72 -5.84
CA PRO A 181 -10.62 16.42 -5.90
C PRO A 181 -9.44 15.46 -5.83
N ARG A 182 -8.38 15.78 -6.59
CA ARG A 182 -7.12 15.02 -6.56
C ARG A 182 -7.32 13.52 -6.78
N PHE A 183 -8.05 13.19 -7.84
CA PHE A 183 -8.53 11.86 -8.09
C PHE A 183 -8.25 11.40 -9.52
N MET A 184 -8.02 10.11 -9.68
CA MET A 184 -7.89 9.43 -10.95
C MET A 184 -8.60 8.08 -10.87
N TYR A 185 -9.25 7.69 -11.95
CA TYR A 185 -9.95 6.41 -12.01
C TYR A 185 -9.82 5.80 -13.40
N ARG A 186 -9.94 4.47 -13.45
CA ARG A 186 -9.94 3.72 -14.69
C ARG A 186 -11.37 3.56 -15.20
N ARG A 187 -11.59 3.87 -16.47
CA ARG A 187 -12.86 3.61 -17.17
C ARG A 187 -12.55 3.05 -18.54
N ASN A 188 -13.07 1.87 -18.86
CA ASN A 188 -12.85 1.19 -20.13
C ASN A 188 -11.36 1.03 -20.49
N GLY A 189 -10.51 0.77 -19.48
CA GLY A 189 -9.06 0.64 -19.62
C GLY A 189 -8.28 1.95 -19.57
N GLU A 190 -8.92 3.09 -19.82
CA GLU A 190 -8.28 4.41 -19.84
C GLU A 190 -8.24 5.06 -18.45
N LEU A 191 -7.18 5.82 -18.20
CA LEU A 191 -7.01 6.60 -16.97
C LEU A 191 -7.61 7.99 -17.13
N ILE A 192 -8.67 8.28 -16.38
CA ILE A 192 -9.35 9.56 -16.36
C ILE A 192 -8.97 10.31 -15.09
N LYS A 193 -8.42 11.52 -15.25
CA LYS A 193 -8.14 12.43 -14.14
C LYS A 193 -9.39 13.28 -13.86
N SER A 194 -9.67 13.54 -12.59
CA SER A 194 -10.74 14.46 -12.21
C SER A 194 -10.43 15.90 -12.62
N LEU A 195 -11.50 16.69 -12.76
CA LEU A 195 -11.49 18.06 -13.30
C LEU A 195 -11.09 19.11 -12.25
N THR A 196 -10.99 18.72 -10.97
CA THR A 196 -10.70 19.65 -9.88
C THR A 196 -9.63 19.08 -8.95
N ASN A 197 -8.80 19.98 -8.42
CA ASN A 197 -7.92 19.70 -7.28
C ASN A 197 -8.40 20.40 -6.01
N LYS A 198 -9.43 21.25 -6.11
CA LYS A 198 -9.94 22.07 -5.00
C LYS A 198 -10.76 21.17 -4.06
N SER A 199 -10.31 21.08 -2.82
CA SER A 199 -11.07 20.49 -1.72
C SER A 199 -11.07 21.48 -0.56
N GLU A 200 -11.94 21.21 0.41
CA GLU A 200 -11.75 21.71 1.77
C GLU A 200 -10.41 21.20 2.33
N TYR A 201 -9.84 21.97 3.25
CA TYR A 201 -8.69 21.56 4.06
C TYR A 201 -9.20 21.17 5.44
N LEU A 202 -8.46 20.30 6.11
CA LEU A 202 -8.81 19.93 7.48
C LEU A 202 -8.74 21.17 8.38
N ASP A 203 -9.77 21.32 9.18
CA ASP A 203 -9.86 22.33 10.22
C ASP A 203 -9.16 21.82 11.47
N PHE A 204 -7.89 22.17 11.65
CA PHE A 204 -7.08 21.73 12.80
C PHE A 204 -7.60 22.22 14.15
N ASP A 205 -8.40 23.29 14.19
CA ASP A 205 -8.96 23.80 15.44
C ASP A 205 -10.05 22.87 15.99
N ASN A 206 -10.73 22.15 15.09
CA ASN A 206 -11.81 21.22 15.40
C ASN A 206 -11.47 19.77 15.03
N TYR A 207 -10.25 19.50 14.56
CA TYR A 207 -9.83 18.15 14.14
C TYR A 207 -9.44 17.32 15.36
N LEU A 208 -10.06 16.15 15.47
CA LEU A 208 -9.74 15.18 16.51
C LEU A 208 -8.32 14.64 16.35
N PHE A 209 -7.69 14.36 17.49
CA PHE A 209 -6.45 13.59 17.55
C PHE A 209 -6.60 12.29 16.73
N PRO A 210 -5.57 11.88 15.96
CA PRO A 210 -5.65 10.62 15.24
C PRO A 210 -5.91 9.48 16.23
N ASP A 211 -6.89 8.63 15.91
CA ASP A 211 -7.14 7.40 16.66
C ASP A 211 -6.12 6.34 16.25
N TYR A 212 -5.36 5.85 17.23
CA TYR A 212 -4.36 4.80 17.08
C TYR A 212 -4.77 3.51 17.79
N THR A 213 -6.00 3.42 18.28
CA THR A 213 -6.49 2.25 19.03
C THR A 213 -6.40 0.98 18.19
N ASP A 214 -6.67 1.07 16.89
CA ASP A 214 -6.54 -0.05 15.97
C ASP A 214 -5.08 -0.51 15.82
N PHE A 215 -4.12 0.42 15.73
CA PHE A 215 -2.69 0.10 15.71
C PHE A 215 -2.29 -0.64 16.98
N ILE A 216 -2.60 -0.06 18.14
CA ILE A 216 -2.21 -0.60 19.45
C ILE A 216 -2.77 -2.02 19.64
N ASN A 217 -4.03 -2.24 19.28
CA ASN A 217 -4.68 -3.54 19.42
C ASN A 217 -4.15 -4.61 18.46
N ASN A 218 -3.46 -4.22 17.37
CA ASN A 218 -2.94 -5.13 16.36
C ASN A 218 -1.40 -5.20 16.36
N TYR A 219 -0.72 -4.52 17.28
CA TYR A 219 0.73 -4.54 17.33
C TYR A 219 1.24 -5.94 17.72
N PRO A 220 2.14 -6.55 16.93
CA PRO A 220 2.52 -7.96 17.11
C PRO A 220 3.39 -8.21 18.36
N HIS A 221 4.01 -7.16 18.91
CA HIS A 221 4.94 -7.25 20.06
C HIS A 221 4.49 -6.33 21.20
N PRO A 222 3.38 -6.62 21.90
CA PRO A 222 2.87 -5.75 22.97
C PRO A 222 3.91 -5.38 24.04
N GLU A 223 4.89 -6.25 24.27
CA GLU A 223 6.05 -6.03 25.14
C GLU A 223 6.95 -4.86 24.71
N ASP A 224 7.02 -4.57 23.42
CA ASP A 224 7.85 -3.52 22.83
C ASP A 224 7.06 -2.23 22.56
N MET A 225 5.82 -2.15 23.04
CA MET A 225 4.93 -1.01 22.77
C MET A 225 5.51 0.33 23.25
N GLU A 226 6.35 0.33 24.29
CA GLU A 226 7.06 1.51 24.79
C GLU A 226 8.07 2.09 23.78
N GLN A 227 8.53 1.27 22.81
CA GLN A 227 9.46 1.69 21.76
C GLN A 227 8.73 2.34 20.57
N VAL A 228 7.40 2.26 20.51
CA VAL A 228 6.61 2.81 19.41
C VAL A 228 6.49 4.33 19.56
N ASN A 229 6.95 5.05 18.53
CA ASN A 229 6.74 6.48 18.42
C ASN A 229 5.39 6.79 17.73
N ILE A 230 4.49 7.47 18.45
CA ILE A 230 3.19 7.91 17.91
C ILE A 230 3.32 9.32 17.31
N PRO A 231 3.18 9.49 15.99
CA PRO A 231 3.33 10.80 15.37
C PRO A 231 2.10 11.68 15.61
N ILE A 232 2.34 12.97 15.84
CA ILE A 232 1.31 14.00 15.93
C ILE A 232 1.59 15.06 14.87
N ASN A 233 0.64 15.29 13.97
CA ASN A 233 0.73 16.34 12.96
C ASN A 233 -0.01 17.59 13.45
N THR A 234 0.73 18.63 13.84
CA THR A 234 0.17 19.91 14.29
C THR A 234 -0.02 20.92 13.16
N ILE A 235 0.69 20.74 12.04
CA ILE A 235 0.62 21.58 10.84
C ILE A 235 0.75 20.68 9.62
N ARG A 236 0.08 21.02 8.52
CA ARG A 236 0.26 20.39 7.21
C ARG A 236 0.63 21.41 6.15
N SER A 237 1.27 20.93 5.08
CA SER A 237 1.86 21.72 3.99
C SER A 237 3.16 22.42 4.36
N CYS A 238 3.94 22.77 3.33
CA CYS A 238 5.15 23.58 3.44
C CYS A 238 4.92 24.85 2.62
N ASN A 239 5.21 26.02 3.20
CA ASN A 239 5.09 27.31 2.51
C ASN A 239 6.31 27.63 1.62
N TRP A 240 7.30 26.74 1.58
CA TRP A 240 8.52 26.98 0.82
C TRP A 240 8.23 26.96 -0.69
N SER A 241 8.71 28.00 -1.39
CA SER A 241 8.46 28.27 -2.82
C SER A 241 7.01 28.67 -3.19
N LYS A 242 6.23 29.21 -2.25
CA LYS A 242 5.02 30.00 -2.56
C LYS A 242 5.33 31.48 -2.65
#